data_AF-A0A656GJK9-F1
#
_entry.id   AF-A0A656GJK9-F1
#
_cell.length_a   1.000
_cell.length_b   1.000
_cell.length_c   1.000
_cell.angle_alpha   90.00
_cell.angle_beta   90.00
_cell.angle_gamma   90.00
#
_symmetry.space_group_name_H-M   'P 1'
#
loop_
_entity.id
_entity.type
_entity.pdbx_description
1 polymer ?
#
loop_
_entity_poly.entity_id
_entity_poly.type
_entity_poly.pdbx_seq_one_letter_code
_entity_poly.pdbx_strand_id
1 'polypeptide(L)'
;EDLQPVFSFKIRGAYNKLAQLPAEQTARGVVTASAGNHAQGLALAARELGIKATIVMPRTTPEIKVEGVRSRGATVVLHGDSFPEALAYSLKLVDEQGFVYIHPYDDPDTIAGQGTVAMEILRQ
;
A
#
# COMPACT_ATOMS: atom_id res chain seq x y z
N GLU A 1 -12.31 -5.77 -12.43
CA GLU A 1 -11.56 -5.39 -11.20
C GLU A 1 -11.41 -3.87 -11.01
N ASP A 2 -11.81 -3.09 -11.99
CA ASP A 2 -12.02 -1.64 -11.96
C ASP A 2 -13.24 -1.19 -11.12
N LEU A 3 -14.18 -2.10 -10.85
CA LEU A 3 -15.32 -1.85 -9.96
C LEU A 3 -14.98 -1.90 -8.46
N GLN A 4 -13.74 -2.26 -8.10
CA GLN A 4 -13.28 -2.23 -6.72
C GLN A 4 -13.27 -0.78 -6.18
N PRO A 5 -13.39 -0.54 -4.87
CA PRO A 5 -13.47 0.83 -4.30
C PRO A 5 -12.24 1.73 -4.54
N VAL A 6 -11.12 1.13 -4.99
CA VAL A 6 -9.87 1.81 -5.39
C VAL A 6 -9.60 1.70 -6.89
N PHE A 7 -10.64 1.35 -7.65
CA PHE A 7 -10.63 1.20 -9.11
C PHE A 7 -9.58 0.22 -9.65
N SER A 8 -9.14 -0.73 -8.82
CA SER A 8 -8.19 -1.76 -9.21
C SER A 8 -8.19 -2.94 -8.23
N PHE A 9 -7.63 -4.06 -8.69
CA PHE A 9 -7.45 -5.28 -7.89
C PHE A 9 -6.43 -5.16 -6.75
N LYS A 10 -5.59 -4.11 -6.72
CA LYS A 10 -4.44 -4.02 -5.79
C LYS A 10 -4.84 -4.04 -4.32
N ILE A 11 -6.08 -3.68 -4.00
CA ILE A 11 -6.64 -3.81 -2.65
C ILE A 11 -6.58 -5.26 -2.13
N ARG A 12 -6.73 -6.27 -2.99
CA ARG A 12 -6.82 -7.67 -2.58
C ARG A 12 -5.53 -8.15 -1.93
N GLY A 13 -4.39 -8.01 -2.61
CA GLY A 13 -3.09 -8.35 -2.02
C GLY A 13 -2.67 -7.44 -0.88
N ALA A 14 -2.95 -6.14 -0.96
CA ALA A 14 -2.63 -5.23 0.14
C ALA A 14 -3.38 -5.61 1.43
N TYR A 15 -4.69 -5.86 1.34
CA TYR A 15 -5.50 -6.30 2.46
C TYR A 15 -5.07 -7.66 2.97
N ASN A 16 -4.81 -8.62 2.07
CA ASN A 16 -4.37 -9.97 2.47
C ASN A 16 -3.02 -9.95 3.21
N LYS A 17 -2.07 -9.10 2.77
CA LYS A 17 -0.81 -8.93 3.51
C LYS A 17 -1.05 -8.34 4.88
N LEU A 18 -1.79 -7.22 4.95
CA LEU A 18 -2.01 -6.51 6.21
C LEU A 18 -2.75 -7.34 7.24
N ALA A 19 -3.78 -8.11 6.83
CA ALA A 19 -4.57 -8.96 7.72
C ALA A 19 -3.76 -10.10 8.36
N GLN A 20 -2.61 -10.47 7.76
CA GLN A 20 -1.73 -11.53 8.25
C GLN A 20 -0.56 -10.99 9.08
N LEU A 21 -0.38 -9.67 9.17
CA LEU A 21 0.70 -9.10 9.96
C LEU A 21 0.45 -9.33 11.46
N PRO A 22 1.47 -9.75 12.24
CA PRO A 22 1.37 -9.82 13.70
C PRO A 22 1.02 -8.46 14.32
N ALA A 23 0.36 -8.48 15.48
CA ALA A 23 -0.04 -7.27 16.21
C ALA A 23 1.15 -6.33 16.49
N GLU A 24 2.33 -6.88 16.82
CA GLU A 24 3.54 -6.09 17.04
C GLU A 24 4.00 -5.35 15.79
N GLN A 25 3.81 -5.94 14.61
CA GLN A 25 4.16 -5.33 13.34
C GLN A 25 3.16 -4.25 12.93
N THR A 26 1.87 -4.51 13.09
CA THR A 26 0.82 -3.54 12.79
C THR A 26 0.85 -2.33 13.73
N ALA A 27 1.26 -2.52 15.00
CA ALA A 27 1.43 -1.44 15.96
C ALA A 27 2.53 -0.44 15.56
N ARG A 28 3.61 -0.90 14.90
CA ARG A 28 4.66 -0.03 14.35
C ARG A 28 4.17 0.76 13.14
N GLY A 29 3.20 0.22 12.40
CA GLY A 29 2.70 0.78 11.16
C GLY A 29 3.45 0.25 9.93
N VAL A 30 2.90 0.59 8.77
CA VAL A 30 3.34 0.07 7.47
C VAL A 30 3.76 1.19 6.55
N VAL A 31 4.64 0.87 5.60
CA VAL A 31 5.14 1.84 4.62
C VAL A 31 5.22 1.22 3.22
N THR A 32 4.99 2.03 2.20
CA THR A 32 5.31 1.67 0.80
C THR A 32 5.71 2.90 0.02
N ALA A 33 6.41 2.72 -1.09
CA ALA A 33 6.58 3.76 -2.10
C ALA A 33 5.63 3.49 -3.27
N SER A 34 4.68 4.39 -3.53
CA SER A 34 3.78 4.30 -4.68
C SER A 34 2.96 5.58 -4.82
N ALA A 35 2.71 6.01 -6.06
CA ALA A 35 1.80 7.10 -6.39
C ALA A 35 0.61 6.64 -7.25
N GLY A 36 0.23 5.36 -7.15
CA GLY A 36 -0.79 4.75 -8.02
C GLY A 36 -1.68 3.74 -7.31
N ASN A 37 -2.11 2.70 -8.04
CA ASN A 37 -3.08 1.71 -7.57
C ASN A 37 -2.69 1.01 -6.26
N HIS A 38 -1.40 0.70 -6.07
CA HIS A 38 -0.93 0.10 -4.82
C HIS A 38 -1.08 1.05 -3.63
N ALA A 39 -0.74 2.33 -3.80
CA ALA A 39 -0.93 3.34 -2.76
C ALA A 39 -2.40 3.46 -2.34
N GLN A 40 -3.32 3.50 -3.30
CA GLN A 40 -4.76 3.58 -3.06
C GLN A 40 -5.27 2.32 -2.34
N GLY A 41 -4.87 1.14 -2.83
CA GLY A 41 -5.24 -0.15 -2.25
C GLY A 41 -4.73 -0.32 -0.83
N LEU A 42 -3.46 0.03 -0.58
CA LEU A 42 -2.85 -0.05 0.74
C LEU A 42 -3.46 0.96 1.72
N ALA A 43 -3.68 2.20 1.29
CA ALA A 43 -4.29 3.23 2.13
C ALA A 43 -5.70 2.82 2.58
N LEU A 44 -6.52 2.31 1.64
CA LEU A 44 -7.85 1.82 1.99
C LEU A 44 -7.77 0.61 2.92
N ALA A 45 -6.97 -0.40 2.60
CA ALA A 45 -6.86 -1.60 3.42
C ALA A 45 -6.37 -1.30 4.85
N ALA A 46 -5.39 -0.40 4.99
CA ALA A 46 -4.88 0.02 6.28
C ALA A 46 -5.95 0.76 7.11
N ARG A 47 -6.76 1.62 6.48
CA ARG A 47 -7.89 2.28 7.14
C ARG A 47 -8.91 1.28 7.68
N GLU A 48 -9.32 0.31 6.87
CA GLU A 48 -10.31 -0.70 7.28
C GLU A 48 -9.80 -1.58 8.43
N LEU A 49 -8.49 -1.84 8.49
CA LEU A 49 -7.85 -2.64 9.53
C LEU A 49 -7.35 -1.83 10.74
N GLY A 50 -7.53 -0.50 10.74
CA GLY A 50 -7.04 0.37 11.82
C GLY A 50 -5.51 0.46 11.93
N ILE A 51 -4.79 0.19 10.84
CA ILE A 51 -3.32 0.19 10.79
C ILE A 51 -2.83 1.55 10.26
N LYS A 52 -1.79 2.11 10.88
CA LYS A 52 -1.15 3.32 10.37
C LYS A 52 -0.37 3.01 9.09
N ALA A 53 -0.71 3.66 7.98
CA ALA A 53 0.01 3.52 6.71
C ALA A 53 0.68 4.83 6.29
N THR A 54 1.95 4.72 5.93
CA THR A 54 2.75 5.80 5.33
C THR A 54 3.02 5.48 3.86
N ILE A 55 2.63 6.38 2.96
CA ILE A 55 2.84 6.25 1.52
C ILE A 55 3.86 7.29 1.09
N VAL A 56 5.02 6.84 0.63
CA VAL A 56 6.05 7.72 0.09
C VAL A 56 5.83 7.91 -1.41
N MET A 57 5.83 9.16 -1.85
CA MET A 57 5.65 9.56 -3.24
C MET A 57 6.73 10.57 -3.65
N PRO A 58 7.12 10.64 -4.92
CA PRO A 58 7.96 11.73 -5.42
C PRO A 58 7.27 13.09 -5.22
N ARG A 59 8.04 14.16 -4.99
CA ARG A 59 7.54 15.55 -4.92
C ARG A 59 6.86 16.01 -6.20
N THR A 60 7.24 15.40 -7.32
CA THR A 60 6.67 15.62 -8.65
C THR A 60 5.31 14.95 -8.86
N THR A 61 4.76 14.26 -7.84
CA THR A 61 3.47 13.58 -7.93
C THR A 61 2.32 14.59 -8.04
N PRO A 62 1.42 14.47 -9.04
CA PRO A 62 0.25 15.32 -9.15
C PRO A 62 -0.62 15.32 -7.88
N GLU A 63 -1.05 16.50 -7.42
CA GLU A 63 -1.77 16.66 -6.15
C GLU A 63 -3.04 15.81 -6.07
N ILE A 64 -3.74 15.59 -7.19
CA ILE A 64 -4.93 14.73 -7.24
C ILE A 64 -4.65 13.28 -6.77
N LYS A 65 -3.44 12.76 -7.04
CA LYS A 65 -3.02 11.42 -6.61
C LYS A 65 -2.66 11.39 -5.13
N VAL A 66 -2.02 12.47 -4.66
CA VAL A 66 -1.70 12.68 -3.24
C VAL A 66 -2.98 12.74 -2.42
N GLU A 67 -3.95 13.56 -2.85
CA GLU A 67 -5.23 13.72 -2.16
C GLU A 67 -6.08 12.46 -2.19
N GLY A 68 -6.04 11.70 -3.30
CA GLY A 68 -6.68 10.39 -3.35
C GLY A 68 -6.18 9.43 -2.26
N VAL A 69 -4.91 9.52 -1.86
CA VAL A 69 -4.37 8.69 -0.77
C VAL A 69 -4.69 9.28 0.61
N ARG A 70 -4.57 10.61 0.77
CA ARG A 70 -4.89 11.30 2.03
C ARG A 70 -6.36 11.12 2.43
N SER A 71 -7.28 11.26 1.48
CA SER A 71 -8.72 11.04 1.69
C SER A 71 -9.06 9.62 2.14
N ARG A 72 -8.14 8.66 1.97
CA ARG A 72 -8.25 7.28 2.45
C ARG A 72 -7.59 7.07 3.82
N GLY A 73 -7.12 8.12 4.47
CA GLY A 73 -6.61 8.08 5.85
C GLY A 73 -5.15 7.68 5.99
N ALA A 74 -4.40 7.55 4.89
CA ALA A 74 -2.97 7.28 4.94
C ALA A 74 -2.14 8.57 5.01
N THR A 75 -1.02 8.51 5.71
CA THR A 75 -0.03 9.59 5.75
C THR A 75 0.75 9.59 4.44
N VAL A 76 0.77 10.72 3.71
CA VAL A 76 1.59 10.86 2.51
C VAL A 76 2.87 11.63 2.82
N VAL A 77 4.01 11.08 2.42
CA VAL A 77 5.32 11.73 2.51
C VAL A 77 5.83 11.99 1.10
N LEU A 78 6.05 13.26 0.76
CA LEU A 78 6.63 13.68 -0.52
C LEU A 78 8.15 13.74 -0.40
N HIS A 79 8.86 12.80 -1.03
CA HIS A 79 10.32 12.71 -0.97
C HIS A 79 10.94 12.30 -2.30
N GLY A 80 12.03 12.97 -2.64
CA GLY A 80 12.74 12.77 -3.90
C GLY A 80 11.98 13.31 -5.12
N ASP A 81 12.67 13.35 -6.25
CA ASP A 81 12.11 13.83 -7.52
C ASP A 81 11.73 12.67 -8.46
N SER A 82 12.09 11.45 -8.07
CA SER A 82 11.86 10.21 -8.81
C SER A 82 11.36 9.07 -7.92
N PHE A 83 10.76 8.04 -8.53
CA PHE A 83 10.30 6.85 -7.79
C PHE A 83 11.44 6.12 -7.05
N PRO A 84 12.64 5.90 -7.63
CA PRO A 84 13.75 5.28 -6.91
C PRO A 84 14.14 6.02 -5.62
N GLU A 85 14.12 7.35 -5.62
CA GLU A 85 14.42 8.14 -4.42
C GLU A 85 13.31 8.00 -3.35
N ALA A 86 12.04 8.03 -3.77
CA ALA A 86 10.91 7.78 -2.88
C ALA A 86 10.98 6.36 -2.28
N LEU A 87 11.36 5.36 -3.08
CA LEU A 87 11.58 3.98 -2.64
C LEU A 87 12.71 3.91 -1.61
N ALA A 88 13.88 4.45 -1.92
CA ALA A 88 15.02 4.47 -1.01
C ALA A 88 14.65 5.12 0.34
N TYR A 89 13.88 6.22 0.30
CA TYR A 89 13.40 6.87 1.51
C TYR A 89 12.39 6.01 2.28
N SER A 90 11.47 5.32 1.61
CA SER A 90 10.54 4.39 2.28
C SER A 90 11.27 3.25 2.99
N LEU A 91 12.36 2.74 2.40
CA LEU A 91 13.20 1.70 3.02
C LEU A 91 14.00 2.26 4.19
N LYS A 92 14.47 3.51 4.10
CA LYS A 92 15.07 4.21 5.23
C LYS A 92 14.11 4.33 6.43
N LEU A 93 12.81 4.55 6.19
CA LEU A 93 11.80 4.56 7.27
C LEU A 93 11.59 3.18 7.92
N VAL A 94 11.80 2.10 7.16
CA VAL A 94 11.81 0.73 7.72
C VAL A 94 12.96 0.61 8.72
N ASP A 95 14.16 1.03 8.32
CA ASP A 95 15.36 0.92 9.16
C ASP A 95 15.31 1.82 10.40
N GLU A 96 14.83 3.08 10.24
CA GLU A 96 14.84 4.07 11.31
C GLU A 96 13.64 3.97 12.26
N GLN A 97 12.45 3.64 11.75
CA GLN A 97 11.19 3.66 12.51
C GLN A 97 10.61 2.26 12.74
N GLY A 98 11.20 1.23 12.14
CA GLY A 98 10.72 -0.15 12.27
C GLY A 98 9.41 -0.42 11.53
N PHE A 99 9.03 0.43 10.57
CA PHE A 99 7.85 0.19 9.74
C PHE A 99 7.97 -1.11 8.95
N VAL A 100 6.85 -1.75 8.65
CA VAL A 100 6.84 -2.90 7.74
C VAL A 100 6.65 -2.41 6.31
N TYR A 101 7.61 -2.71 5.45
CA TYR A 101 7.47 -2.42 4.02
C TYR A 101 6.47 -3.36 3.36
N ILE A 102 5.48 -2.80 2.68
CA ILE A 102 4.47 -3.58 1.96
C ILE A 102 4.80 -3.57 0.48
N HIS A 103 5.31 -4.70 -0.01
CA HIS A 103 5.69 -4.85 -1.40
C HIS A 103 4.44 -4.82 -2.31
N PRO A 104 4.47 -4.10 -3.44
CA PRO A 104 3.34 -4.07 -4.38
C PRO A 104 3.04 -5.38 -5.11
N TYR A 105 3.90 -6.41 -5.01
CA TYR A 105 3.76 -7.67 -5.77
C TYR A 105 4.69 -8.80 -5.31
N ASP A 106 5.94 -8.52 -4.94
CA ASP A 106 6.96 -9.54 -4.62
C ASP A 106 6.91 -9.97 -3.14
N ASP A 107 5.75 -10.48 -2.75
CA ASP A 107 5.50 -10.97 -1.40
C ASP A 107 4.43 -12.08 -1.47
N PRO A 108 4.65 -13.26 -0.84
CA PRO A 108 3.75 -14.40 -0.96
C PRO A 108 2.30 -14.09 -0.60
N ASP A 109 2.06 -13.30 0.45
CA ASP A 109 0.72 -12.92 0.88
C ASP A 109 0.07 -11.97 -0.11
N THR A 110 0.84 -11.03 -0.65
CA THR A 110 0.38 -10.12 -1.68
C THR A 110 -0.03 -10.89 -2.92
N ILE A 111 0.80 -11.84 -3.37
CA ILE A 111 0.52 -12.74 -4.51
C ILE A 111 -0.76 -13.54 -4.26
N ALA A 112 -0.87 -14.19 -3.10
CA ALA A 112 -2.04 -14.98 -2.73
C ALA A 112 -3.32 -14.15 -2.75
N GLY A 113 -3.27 -12.91 -2.25
CA GLY A 113 -4.41 -12.00 -2.29
C GLY A 113 -4.81 -11.64 -3.72
N GLN A 114 -3.86 -11.36 -4.63
CA GLN A 114 -4.21 -11.11 -6.04
C GLN A 114 -4.81 -12.37 -6.71
N GLY A 115 -4.33 -13.56 -6.32
CA GLY A 115 -4.83 -14.84 -6.82
C GLY A 115 -6.31 -15.09 -6.56
N THR A 116 -6.94 -14.38 -5.62
CA THR A 116 -8.39 -14.45 -5.39
C THR A 116 -9.23 -14.07 -6.62
N VAL A 117 -8.69 -13.23 -7.52
CA VAL A 117 -9.33 -12.94 -8.81
C VAL A 117 -9.49 -14.21 -9.65
N ALA A 118 -8.45 -15.06 -9.69
CA ALA A 118 -8.52 -16.33 -10.43
C ALA A 118 -9.53 -17.29 -9.79
N MET A 119 -9.63 -17.31 -8.46
CA MET A 119 -10.64 -18.10 -7.75
C MET A 119 -12.07 -17.67 -8.10
N GLU A 120 -12.30 -16.38 -8.30
CA GLU A 120 -13.61 -15.86 -8.75
C GLU A 120 -13.88 -16.26 -10.21
N ILE A 121 -12.91 -16.08 -11.11
CA ILE A 121 -13.05 -16.45 -12.53
C ILE A 121 -13.39 -17.95 -12.68
N LEU A 122 -12.73 -18.83 -11.93
CA LEU A 122 -12.96 -20.28 -11.99
C LEU A 122 -14.31 -20.73 -11.42
N ARG A 123 -15.00 -19.86 -10.68
CA ARG A 123 -16.30 -20.14 -10.05
C ARG A 123 -17.49 -19.55 -10.81
N GLN A 124 -17.25 -18.78 -11.86
CA GLN A 124 -18.27 -18.19 -12.74
C GLN A 124 -18.70 -19.18 -13.82
#